data_AF-A0A3G2G3M7-F1
#
_entry.id   AF-A0A3G2G3M7-F1
#
_cell.length_a   1.000
_cell.length_b   1.000
_cell.length_c   1.000
_cell.angle_alpha   90.00
_cell.angle_beta   90.00
_cell.angle_gamma   90.00
#
_symmetry.space_group_name_H-M   'P 1'
#
loop_
_entity.id
_entity.type
_entity.pdbx_description
1 polymer ?
#
loop_
_entity_poly.entity_id
_entity_poly.type
_entity_poly.pdbx_seq_one_letter_code
_entity_poly.pdbx_strand_id
1 'polypeptide(L)'
;MKNILIASILIILLGCNRNPEITEVINNQKIISEIDKFITDSNNKKKVKFIVVSGTDDSNKNVTELLFANQKPTIINENSKRINDEVKNEKYGYFKYKDYEFLVSERLNKTFKLKYENFDKMKDHFIMKDNYPEKAEVAKEKWRTMYLKYNKEKDSVEFSNISEISMSDYAN
;
A
#
# COMPACT_ATOMS: atom_id res chain seq x y z
N MET A 1 -24.74 16.81 47.47
CA MET A 1 -23.77 15.87 46.88
C MET A 1 -24.34 15.25 45.60
N LYS A 2 -24.19 15.92 44.45
CA LYS A 2 -24.46 15.39 43.10
C LYS A 2 -23.57 16.23 42.18
N ASN A 3 -22.65 15.59 41.48
CA ASN A 3 -21.91 16.07 40.28
C ASN A 3 -20.67 15.21 39.95
N ILE A 4 -20.41 14.12 40.68
CA ILE A 4 -19.26 13.24 40.40
C ILE A 4 -19.50 12.29 39.21
N LEU A 5 -20.74 12.13 38.73
CA LEU A 5 -21.07 11.10 37.74
C LEU A 5 -20.80 11.46 36.27
N ILE A 6 -20.42 12.71 35.97
CA ILE A 6 -20.24 13.15 34.57
C ILE A 6 -18.77 13.03 34.10
N ALA A 7 -17.80 13.03 35.03
CA ALA A 7 -16.39 12.96 34.67
C ALA A 7 -15.94 11.56 34.21
N SER A 8 -16.61 10.50 34.66
CA SER A 8 -16.26 9.11 34.34
C SER A 8 -16.71 8.65 32.96
N ILE A 9 -17.65 9.36 32.32
CA ILE A 9 -18.12 9.04 30.96
C ILE A 9 -17.20 9.65 29.89
N LEU A 10 -16.47 10.74 30.19
CA LEU A 10 -15.55 11.35 29.23
C LEU A 10 -14.25 10.56 28.99
N ILE A 11 -13.85 9.71 29.95
CA ILE A 11 -12.56 9.00 29.87
C ILE A 11 -12.63 7.81 28.90
N ILE A 12 -13.83 7.28 28.63
CA ILE A 12 -14.01 6.13 27.72
C ILE A 12 -13.84 6.52 26.25
N LEU A 13 -13.92 7.82 25.91
CA LEU A 13 -13.70 8.32 24.54
C LEU A 13 -12.22 8.61 24.21
N LEU A 14 -11.31 8.52 25.18
CA LEU A 14 -9.85 8.62 24.97
C LEU A 14 -9.20 7.27 24.67
N GLY A 15 -9.98 6.21 24.51
CA GLY A 15 -9.61 5.06 23.68
C GLY A 15 -9.49 5.46 22.21
N CYS A 16 -8.77 6.55 21.92
CA CYS A 16 -8.36 6.94 20.59
C CYS A 16 -7.60 5.76 19.99
N ASN A 17 -8.13 5.21 18.91
CA ASN A 17 -7.38 4.45 17.93
C ASN A 17 -6.05 5.17 17.68
N ARG A 18 -4.98 4.74 18.36
CA ARG A 18 -3.63 5.08 17.95
C ARG A 18 -3.39 4.26 16.70
N ASN A 19 -3.86 4.77 15.56
CA ASN A 19 -3.25 4.39 14.30
C ASN A 19 -1.75 4.61 14.51
N PRO A 20 -0.90 3.59 14.26
CA PRO A 20 0.53 3.75 14.44
C PRO A 20 0.96 4.99 13.66
N GLU A 21 1.77 5.85 14.30
CA GLU A 21 2.39 6.93 13.55
C GLU A 21 3.14 6.29 12.38
N ILE A 22 3.09 6.89 11.19
CA ILE A 22 3.77 6.30 10.02
C ILE A 22 5.27 6.07 10.28
N THR A 23 5.85 6.82 11.21
CA THR A 23 7.22 6.67 11.73
C THR A 23 7.48 5.34 12.44
N GLU A 24 6.46 4.72 13.02
CA GLU A 24 6.53 3.36 13.61
C GLU A 24 6.63 2.29 12.51
N VAL A 25 6.04 2.54 11.35
CA VAL A 25 6.06 1.64 10.18
C VAL A 25 7.28 1.89 9.30
N ILE A 26 7.63 3.15 9.04
CA ILE A 26 8.71 3.58 8.15
C ILE A 26 9.50 4.65 8.87
N ASN A 27 10.78 4.41 9.18
CA ASN A 27 11.60 5.41 9.87
C ASN A 27 12.21 6.46 8.94
N ASN A 28 12.13 6.25 7.62
CA ASN A 28 12.74 7.13 6.63
C ASN A 28 11.80 8.29 6.24
N GLN A 29 12.12 9.50 6.68
CA GLN A 29 11.33 10.70 6.42
C GLN A 29 11.25 11.08 4.93
N LYS A 30 12.26 10.74 4.12
CA LYS A 30 12.23 11.02 2.67
C LYS A 30 11.23 10.11 1.97
N ILE A 31 11.19 8.82 2.32
CA ILE A 31 10.17 7.89 1.83
C ILE A 31 8.76 8.34 2.27
N ILE A 32 8.59 8.74 3.54
CA ILE A 32 7.30 9.28 4.03
C ILE A 32 6.87 10.51 3.22
N SER A 33 7.79 11.43 2.93
CA SER A 33 7.52 12.62 2.11
C SER A 33 7.06 12.28 0.69
N GLU A 34 7.66 11.27 0.06
CA GLU A 34 7.22 10.79 -1.25
C GLU A 34 5.85 10.10 -1.19
N ILE A 35 5.55 9.35 -0.12
CA ILE A 35 4.20 8.79 0.11
C ILE A 35 3.17 9.93 0.24
N ASP A 36 3.50 11.00 0.96
CA ASP A 36 2.64 12.17 1.12
C ASP A 36 2.36 12.87 -0.22
N LYS A 37 3.37 13.01 -1.07
CA LYS A 37 3.22 13.53 -2.44
C LYS A 37 2.29 12.64 -3.27
N PHE A 38 2.45 11.33 -3.19
CA PHE A 38 1.63 10.38 -3.94
C PHE A 38 0.16 10.36 -3.49
N ILE A 39 -0.10 10.43 -2.18
CA ILE A 39 -1.45 10.58 -1.61
C ILE A 39 -2.09 11.88 -2.09
N THR A 40 -1.33 12.99 -2.08
CA THR A 40 -1.82 14.30 -2.52
C THR A 40 -2.23 14.26 -4.00
N ASP A 41 -1.38 13.71 -4.87
CA ASP A 41 -1.71 13.52 -6.29
C ASP A 41 -2.93 12.59 -6.48
N SER A 42 -2.96 11.47 -5.77
CA SER A 42 -4.07 10.49 -5.87
C SER A 42 -5.41 11.08 -5.44
N ASN A 43 -5.43 11.91 -4.40
CA ASN A 43 -6.61 12.65 -3.96
C ASN A 43 -7.08 13.64 -5.03
N ASN A 44 -6.16 14.40 -5.63
CA ASN A 44 -6.48 15.35 -6.70
C ASN A 44 -7.07 14.64 -7.94
N LYS A 45 -6.68 13.40 -8.18
CA LYS A 45 -7.20 12.56 -9.26
C LYS A 45 -8.42 11.72 -8.86
N LYS A 46 -8.94 11.87 -7.63
CA LYS A 46 -10.11 11.16 -7.09
C LYS A 46 -10.01 9.64 -7.23
N LYS A 47 -8.83 9.08 -6.93
CA LYS A 47 -8.57 7.66 -7.11
C LYS A 47 -8.90 6.85 -5.85
N VAL A 48 -8.81 5.52 -5.97
CA VAL A 48 -9.06 4.58 -4.87
C VAL A 48 -8.09 4.84 -3.71
N LYS A 49 -8.59 4.82 -2.48
CA LYS A 49 -7.80 5.01 -1.25
C LYS A 49 -7.16 3.70 -0.75
N PHE A 50 -6.61 2.92 -1.69
CA PHE A 50 -5.91 1.68 -1.42
C PHE A 50 -4.63 1.66 -2.24
N ILE A 51 -3.49 1.43 -1.59
CA ILE A 51 -2.18 1.43 -2.23
C ILE A 51 -1.53 0.07 -2.01
N VAL A 52 -1.19 -0.60 -3.10
CA VAL A 52 -0.28 -1.74 -3.08
C VAL A 52 1.15 -1.20 -3.18
N VAL A 53 2.02 -1.70 -2.30
CA VAL A 53 3.45 -1.39 -2.31
C VAL A 53 4.22 -2.67 -2.60
N SER A 54 4.95 -2.65 -3.71
CA SER A 54 5.88 -3.69 -4.11
C SER A 54 7.25 -3.09 -4.39
N GLY A 55 8.26 -3.93 -4.56
CA GLY A 55 9.61 -3.46 -4.83
C GLY A 55 10.68 -4.38 -4.27
N THR A 56 11.87 -3.83 -4.15
CA THR A 56 13.07 -4.53 -3.70
C THR A 56 13.88 -3.65 -2.75
N ASP A 57 14.36 -4.27 -1.69
CA ASP A 57 15.38 -3.70 -0.82
C ASP A 57 16.71 -4.40 -1.10
N ASP A 58 17.50 -3.84 -2.02
CA ASP A 58 18.81 -4.39 -2.38
C ASP A 58 19.85 -3.92 -1.37
N SER A 59 20.09 -4.77 -0.37
CA SER A 59 21.08 -4.53 0.68
C SER A 59 22.52 -4.51 0.15
N ASN A 60 22.81 -5.14 -1.00
CA ASN A 60 24.15 -5.14 -1.59
C ASN A 60 24.45 -3.83 -2.32
N LYS A 61 23.42 -3.20 -2.87
CA LYS A 61 23.55 -1.93 -3.60
C LYS A 61 23.21 -0.69 -2.76
N ASN A 62 22.83 -0.86 -1.49
CA ASN A 62 22.33 0.22 -0.63
C ASN A 62 21.18 1.01 -1.28
N VAL A 63 20.32 0.34 -2.05
CA VAL A 63 19.21 0.97 -2.78
C VAL A 63 17.90 0.27 -2.43
N THR A 64 16.89 1.07 -2.16
CA THR A 64 15.50 0.63 -2.05
C THR A 64 14.72 1.15 -3.25
N GLU A 65 14.09 0.25 -4.00
CA GLU A 65 13.19 0.56 -5.11
C GLU A 65 11.77 0.22 -4.69
N LEU A 66 10.86 1.18 -4.78
CA LEU A 66 9.45 1.04 -4.39
C LEU A 66 8.54 1.40 -5.54
N LEU A 67 7.53 0.58 -5.75
CA LEU A 67 6.42 0.82 -6.64
C LEU A 67 5.14 0.93 -5.79
N PHE A 68 4.49 2.08 -5.86
CA PHE A 68 3.20 2.33 -5.25
C PHE A 68 2.15 2.32 -6.36
N ALA A 69 1.06 1.57 -6.20
CA ALA A 69 -0.05 1.54 -7.13
C ALA A 69 -1.37 1.73 -6.38
N ASN A 70 -2.15 2.74 -6.77
CA ASN A 70 -3.40 3.12 -6.09
C ASN A 70 -4.61 2.25 -6.50
N GLN A 71 -4.47 0.95 -6.32
CA GLN A 71 -5.46 -0.04 -6.70
C GLN A 71 -5.65 -1.06 -5.58
N LYS A 72 -6.86 -1.63 -5.50
CA LYS A 72 -7.07 -2.84 -4.70
C LYS A 72 -6.64 -4.05 -5.55
N PRO A 73 -5.74 -4.92 -5.07
CA PRO A 73 -5.24 -6.03 -5.87
C PRO A 73 -6.37 -7.01 -6.16
N THR A 74 -6.45 -7.49 -7.41
CA THR A 74 -7.49 -8.41 -7.85
C THR A 74 -6.91 -9.80 -8.10
N ILE A 75 -7.55 -10.83 -7.57
CA ILE A 75 -7.29 -12.24 -7.88
C ILE A 75 -8.41 -12.72 -8.76
N ILE A 76 -8.03 -13.30 -9.90
CA ILE A 76 -8.94 -13.86 -10.89
C ILE A 76 -8.80 -15.38 -10.80
N ASN A 77 -9.84 -16.07 -10.34
CA ASN A 77 -9.76 -17.51 -10.07
C ASN A 77 -9.46 -18.33 -11.34
N GLU A 78 -9.96 -17.92 -12.50
CA GLU A 78 -9.67 -18.57 -13.79
C GLU A 78 -8.22 -18.37 -14.30
N ASN A 79 -7.45 -17.42 -13.71
CA ASN A 79 -6.07 -17.18 -14.15
C ASN A 79 -5.21 -18.45 -14.08
N SER A 80 -4.09 -18.43 -14.82
CA SER A 80 -3.07 -19.47 -14.70
C SER A 80 -2.76 -19.73 -13.22
N LYS A 81 -2.84 -21.00 -12.84
CA LYS A 81 -2.57 -21.48 -11.48
C LYS A 81 -1.30 -20.84 -10.91
N ARG A 82 -0.27 -20.63 -11.75
CA ARG A 82 0.98 -19.98 -11.40
C ARG A 82 0.85 -18.56 -10.84
N ILE A 83 0.12 -17.66 -11.50
CA ILE A 83 -0.01 -16.26 -11.03
C ILE A 83 -0.74 -16.22 -9.68
N ASN A 84 -1.80 -17.02 -9.56
CA ASN A 84 -2.55 -17.12 -8.32
C ASN A 84 -1.72 -17.75 -7.20
N ASP A 85 -0.88 -18.74 -7.51
CA ASP A 85 0.03 -19.36 -6.54
C ASP A 85 1.12 -18.37 -6.09
N GLU A 86 1.66 -17.53 -6.98
CA GLU A 86 2.64 -16.50 -6.62
C GLU A 86 2.06 -15.51 -5.60
N VAL A 87 0.83 -15.00 -5.82
CA VAL A 87 0.14 -14.10 -4.89
C VAL A 87 -0.22 -14.82 -3.57
N LYS A 88 -0.71 -16.06 -3.65
CA LYS A 88 -1.16 -16.80 -2.46
C LYS A 88 -0.01 -17.27 -1.56
N ASN A 89 1.17 -17.49 -2.13
CA ASN A 89 2.36 -17.92 -1.39
C ASN A 89 3.14 -16.76 -0.75
N GLU A 90 2.85 -15.52 -1.13
CA GLU A 90 3.46 -14.33 -0.55
C GLU A 90 2.78 -13.96 0.78
N LYS A 91 3.55 -13.30 1.67
CA LYS A 91 2.98 -12.66 2.86
C LYS A 91 2.89 -11.16 2.67
N TYR A 92 1.89 -10.58 3.33
CA TYR A 92 1.59 -9.16 3.22
C TYR A 92 1.55 -8.51 4.59
N GLY A 93 2.12 -7.31 4.67
CA GLY A 93 1.94 -6.38 5.77
C GLY A 93 0.83 -5.40 5.43
N TYR A 94 0.15 -4.88 6.45
CA TYR A 94 -0.91 -3.90 6.29
C TYR A 94 -0.81 -2.78 7.31
N PHE A 95 -1.09 -1.56 6.86
CA PHE A 95 -1.27 -0.41 7.74
C PHE A 95 -2.20 0.63 7.10
N LYS A 96 -2.65 1.59 7.92
CA LYS A 96 -3.44 2.74 7.47
C LYS A 96 -2.67 4.03 7.70
N TYR A 97 -2.77 4.95 6.75
CA TYR A 97 -2.18 6.28 6.87
C TYR A 97 -2.94 7.32 6.02
N LYS A 98 -3.33 8.46 6.61
CA LYS A 98 -4.08 9.55 5.95
C LYS A 98 -5.30 9.08 5.14
N ASP A 99 -6.11 8.20 5.74
CA ASP A 99 -7.28 7.54 5.12
C ASP A 99 -6.98 6.57 3.96
N TYR A 100 -5.71 6.29 3.68
CA TYR A 100 -5.31 5.26 2.74
C TYR A 100 -5.01 3.96 3.46
N GLU A 101 -5.42 2.86 2.84
CA GLU A 101 -5.00 1.52 3.19
C GLU A 101 -3.77 1.15 2.38
N PHE A 102 -2.77 0.54 3.02
CA PHE A 102 -1.54 0.09 2.38
C PHE A 102 -1.39 -1.42 2.55
N LEU A 103 -1.18 -2.13 1.44
CA LEU A 103 -0.82 -3.54 1.41
C LEU A 103 0.62 -3.67 0.89
N VAL A 104 1.51 -4.21 1.71
CA VAL A 104 2.95 -4.21 1.46
C VAL A 104 3.47 -5.63 1.33
N SER A 105 4.19 -5.91 0.24
CA SER A 105 4.89 -7.20 0.05
C SER A 105 5.93 -7.46 1.15
N GLU A 106 6.07 -8.72 1.60
CA GLU A 106 7.10 -9.13 2.57
C GLU A 106 8.54 -8.90 2.09
N ARG A 107 8.76 -8.75 0.78
CA ARG A 107 10.05 -8.39 0.19
C ARG A 107 10.58 -7.05 0.71
N LEU A 108 9.70 -6.22 1.28
CA LEU A 108 10.00 -4.89 1.80
C LEU A 108 10.09 -4.85 3.34
N ASN A 109 10.19 -5.99 4.03
CA ASN A 109 10.23 -6.06 5.50
C ASN A 109 11.40 -5.30 6.17
N LYS A 110 12.46 -5.00 5.42
CA LYS A 110 13.58 -4.16 5.87
C LYS A 110 13.28 -2.67 5.79
N THR A 111 12.32 -2.27 4.94
CA THR A 111 11.89 -0.88 4.75
C THR A 111 10.63 -0.57 5.57
N PHE A 112 9.67 -1.52 5.64
CA PHE A 112 8.40 -1.38 6.36
C PHE A 112 8.37 -2.34 7.55
N LYS A 113 8.31 -1.80 8.76
CA LYS A 113 8.25 -2.55 10.01
C LYS A 113 6.82 -2.96 10.32
N LEU A 114 6.36 -4.00 9.63
CA LEU A 114 5.00 -4.52 9.72
C LEU A 114 4.99 -5.96 10.21
N LYS A 115 3.82 -6.38 10.72
CA LYS A 115 3.51 -7.80 10.87
C LYS A 115 3.09 -8.34 9.50
N TYR A 116 3.84 -9.30 8.98
CA TYR A 116 3.56 -9.93 7.70
C TYR A 116 2.81 -11.25 7.90
N GLU A 117 1.63 -11.35 7.31
CA GLU A 117 0.72 -12.49 7.44
C GLU A 117 0.48 -13.13 6.07
N ASN A 118 0.15 -14.42 6.07
CA ASN A 118 -0.12 -15.16 4.84
C ASN A 118 -1.39 -14.66 4.12
N PHE A 119 -1.53 -15.04 2.85
CA PHE A 119 -2.68 -14.65 2.03
C PHE A 119 -4.03 -14.92 2.70
N ASP A 120 -4.22 -16.09 3.34
CA ASP A 120 -5.52 -16.44 3.95
C ASP A 120 -6.00 -15.45 5.00
N LYS A 121 -5.07 -14.85 5.77
CA LYS A 121 -5.38 -13.80 6.74
C LYS A 121 -5.54 -12.42 6.12
N MET A 122 -5.01 -12.22 4.92
CA MET A 122 -4.97 -10.92 4.23
C MET A 122 -5.97 -10.83 3.06
N LYS A 123 -6.65 -11.93 2.73
CA LYS A 123 -7.52 -12.07 1.54
C LYS A 123 -8.63 -11.03 1.44
N ASP A 124 -9.12 -10.50 2.56
CA ASP A 124 -10.20 -9.49 2.57
C ASP A 124 -9.73 -8.13 1.99
N HIS A 125 -8.41 -7.94 1.89
CA HIS A 125 -7.79 -6.80 1.23
C HIS A 125 -7.65 -6.98 -0.29
N PHE A 126 -8.09 -8.11 -0.85
CA PHE A 126 -8.10 -8.39 -2.28
C PHE A 126 -9.53 -8.32 -2.85
N ILE A 127 -9.65 -8.07 -4.15
CA ILE A 127 -10.88 -8.29 -4.90
C ILE A 127 -10.82 -9.70 -5.47
N MET A 128 -11.80 -10.53 -5.15
CA MET A 128 -11.92 -11.86 -5.74
C MET A 128 -12.87 -11.80 -6.92
N LYS A 129 -12.41 -12.20 -8.11
CA LYS A 129 -13.23 -12.35 -9.31
C LYS A 129 -13.10 -13.77 -9.83
N ASP A 130 -14.18 -14.34 -10.34
CA ASP A 130 -14.12 -15.67 -10.95
C ASP A 130 -13.49 -15.61 -12.34
N ASN A 131 -13.88 -14.60 -13.13
CA ASN A 131 -13.47 -14.44 -14.52
C ASN A 131 -12.68 -13.15 -14.75
N TYR A 132 -11.90 -13.10 -15.83
CA TYR A 132 -11.15 -11.92 -16.24
C TYR A 132 -12.13 -10.81 -16.63
N PRO A 133 -11.91 -9.58 -16.16
CA PRO A 133 -12.75 -8.44 -16.56
C PRO A 133 -12.74 -8.27 -18.08
N GLU A 134 -13.88 -7.89 -18.66
CA GLU A 134 -13.95 -7.69 -20.10
C GLU A 134 -12.94 -6.62 -20.54
N LYS A 135 -12.37 -6.76 -21.75
CA LYS A 135 -11.37 -5.82 -22.28
C LYS A 135 -11.81 -4.35 -22.19
N ALA A 136 -13.11 -4.10 -22.36
CA ALA A 136 -13.70 -2.77 -22.26
C ALA A 136 -13.72 -2.20 -20.83
N GLU A 137 -13.78 -3.05 -19.80
CA GLU A 137 -13.66 -2.65 -18.40
C GLU A 137 -12.21 -2.34 -18.06
N VAL A 138 -11.31 -3.23 -18.47
CA VAL A 138 -9.86 -3.13 -18.27
C VAL A 138 -9.27 -1.87 -18.92
N ALA A 139 -9.69 -1.54 -20.13
CA ALA A 139 -9.18 -0.36 -20.85
C ALA A 139 -9.58 0.98 -20.20
N LYS A 140 -10.57 0.98 -19.31
CA LYS A 140 -11.03 2.18 -18.58
C LYS A 140 -10.33 2.33 -17.23
N GLU A 141 -9.74 1.26 -16.70
CA GLU A 141 -9.02 1.30 -15.44
C GLU A 141 -7.66 1.96 -15.63
N LYS A 142 -7.52 3.14 -15.01
CA LYS A 142 -6.28 3.90 -14.97
C LYS A 142 -5.79 4.03 -13.54
N TRP A 143 -4.62 3.48 -13.26
CA TRP A 143 -3.99 3.53 -11.95
C TRP A 143 -2.96 4.65 -11.93
N ARG A 144 -2.94 5.44 -10.85
CA ARG A 144 -1.79 6.27 -10.53
C ARG A 144 -0.76 5.37 -9.88
N THR A 145 0.47 5.51 -10.35
CA THR A 145 1.60 4.77 -9.83
C THR A 145 2.71 5.73 -9.50
N MET A 146 3.46 5.44 -8.45
CA MET A 146 4.72 6.12 -8.18
C MET A 146 5.83 5.08 -8.14
N TYR A 147 6.88 5.31 -8.92
CA TYR A 147 8.14 4.58 -8.74
C TYR A 147 9.14 5.50 -8.04
N LEU A 148 9.75 4.96 -6.99
CA LEU A 148 10.67 5.65 -6.09
C LEU A 148 11.95 4.83 -5.96
N LYS A 149 13.09 5.46 -6.23
CA LYS A 149 14.42 4.92 -5.97
C LYS A 149 15.10 5.74 -4.87
N TYR A 150 15.33 5.10 -3.74
CA TYR A 150 15.99 5.68 -2.57
C TYR A 150 17.39 5.08 -2.37
N ASN A 151 18.40 5.94 -2.33
CA ASN A 151 19.78 5.57 -2.03
C ASN A 151 20.04 5.73 -0.53
N LYS A 152 20.30 4.61 0.15
CA LYS A 152 20.52 4.55 1.59
C LYS A 152 21.84 5.16 2.02
N GLU A 153 22.87 5.04 1.20
CA GLU A 153 24.22 5.53 1.48
C GLU A 153 24.28 7.07 1.42
N LYS A 154 23.65 7.66 0.40
CA LYS A 154 23.55 9.12 0.24
C LYS A 154 22.42 9.74 1.04
N ASP A 155 21.58 8.90 1.66
CA ASP A 155 20.31 9.30 2.27
C ASP A 155 19.53 10.25 1.34
N SER A 156 19.24 9.81 0.11
CA SER A 156 18.63 10.65 -0.91
C SER A 156 17.68 9.88 -1.83
N VAL A 157 16.66 10.60 -2.31
CA VAL A 157 15.76 10.11 -3.38
C VAL A 157 16.45 10.41 -4.71
N GLU A 158 16.91 9.36 -5.40
CA GLU A 158 17.57 9.50 -6.71
C GLU A 158 16.56 9.64 -7.83
N PHE A 159 15.38 9.04 -7.68
CA PHE A 159 14.31 9.11 -8.65
C PHE A 159 12.95 9.00 -7.95
N SER A 160 12.01 9.87 -8.32
CA SER A 160 10.60 9.76 -7.92
C SER A 160 9.74 10.28 -9.06
N ASN A 161 8.87 9.42 -9.60
CA ASN A 161 7.99 9.79 -10.70
C ASN A 161 6.59 9.22 -10.49
N ILE A 162 5.59 10.10 -10.60
CA ILE A 162 4.17 9.72 -10.53
C ILE A 162 3.61 9.69 -11.95
N SER A 163 3.20 8.51 -12.40
CA SER A 163 2.62 8.27 -13.71
C SER A 163 1.16 7.77 -13.60
N GLU A 164 0.47 7.77 -14.74
CA GLU A 164 -0.78 7.03 -14.90
C GLU A 164 -0.49 5.84 -15.81
N ILE A 165 -0.93 4.66 -15.41
CA ILE A 165 -0.81 3.43 -16.19
C ILE A 165 -2.22 2.90 -16.40
N SER A 166 -2.54 2.53 -17.64
CA SER A 166 -3.73 1.76 -17.96
C SER A 166 -3.36 0.30 -18.21
N MET A 167 -4.24 -0.63 -17.86
CA MET A 167 -3.99 -2.04 -18.19
C MET A 167 -3.88 -2.28 -19.71
N SER A 168 -4.48 -1.41 -20.54
CA SER A 168 -4.28 -1.45 -22.00
C SER A 168 -2.85 -1.16 -22.45
N ASP A 169 -2.04 -0.46 -21.64
CA ASP A 169 -0.64 -0.20 -21.96
C ASP A 169 0.22 -1.48 -21.92
N TYR A 170 -0.27 -2.54 -21.26
CA TYR A 170 0.37 -3.87 -21.21
C TYR A 170 -0.18 -4.87 -22.25
N ALA A 171 -1.20 -4.49 -23.02
CA ALA A 171 -1.87 -5.35 -23.98
C ALA A 171 -1.35 -5.20 -25.42
N ASN A 172 -0.22 -4.52 -25.60
CA ASN A 172 0.48 -4.32 -26.88
C ASN A 172 1.81 -5.06 -26.91
#